data_AF-A0A7I9WBU5-F1
#
_entry.id   AF-A0A7I9WBU5-F1
#
_cell.length_a   1.000
_cell.length_b   1.000
_cell.length_c   1.000
_cell.angle_alpha   90.00
_cell.angle_beta   90.00
_cell.angle_gamma   90.00
#
_symmetry.space_group_name_H-M   'P 1'
#
loop_
_entity.id
_entity.type
_entity.pdbx_description
1 polymer ?
#
loop_
_entity_poly.entity_id
_entity_poly.type
_entity_poly.pdbx_seq_one_letter_code
_entity_poly.pdbx_strand_id
1 'polypeptide(L)'
;MPTEAAVKAEEALIHVLWINAGLSCDGDSVALTAATQPSIEEIALGALPGLPKVAVHWPLIDFECGPEGGADDFLEWFFKADRGELEPFVLVVEGSIPNEKIKSEGYWCGFGNNPATGQPMTTSEWLDRLAPKATAVVAVGTCATYGGIHAMVTTRPGRWVCPTIWGGIGRARPVSRSSVFPVARPIRTTWPKRSPTCCTWPPARRR
;
A
#
# COMPACT_ATOMS: atom_id res chain seq x y z
N MET A 1 9.15 -7.89 -34.29
CA MET A 1 10.17 -8.41 -33.36
C MET A 1 10.10 -7.55 -32.10
N PRO A 2 9.80 -8.12 -30.92
CA PRO A 2 9.87 -7.36 -29.68
C PRO A 2 11.29 -6.82 -29.50
N THR A 3 11.42 -5.62 -28.92
CA THR A 3 12.71 -5.00 -28.67
C THR A 3 13.44 -5.75 -27.55
N GLU A 4 14.77 -5.71 -27.53
CA GLU A 4 15.58 -6.31 -26.46
C GLU A 4 15.16 -5.79 -25.06
N ALA A 5 14.75 -4.52 -24.98
CA ALA A 5 14.20 -3.93 -23.78
C ALA A 5 12.85 -4.54 -23.35
N ALA A 6 11.98 -4.92 -24.29
CA ALA A 6 10.71 -5.58 -24.00
C ALA A 6 10.91 -7.00 -23.48
N VAL A 7 11.87 -7.74 -24.04
CA VAL A 7 12.24 -9.09 -23.57
C VAL A 7 12.82 -9.03 -22.16
N LYS A 8 13.73 -8.08 -21.90
CA LYS A 8 14.32 -7.88 -20.57
C LYS A 8 13.30 -7.43 -19.52
N ALA A 9 12.29 -6.65 -19.93
CA ALA A 9 11.19 -6.27 -19.04
C ALA A 9 10.32 -7.48 -18.67
N GLU A 10 10.03 -8.37 -19.63
CA GLU A 10 9.23 -9.58 -19.42
C GLU A 10 9.92 -10.63 -18.52
N GLU A 11 11.25 -10.65 -18.50
CA GLU A 11 12.05 -11.51 -17.61
C GLU A 11 12.18 -10.96 -16.17
N ALA A 12 11.90 -9.66 -15.95
CA ALA A 12 11.97 -9.06 -14.63
C ALA A 12 10.77 -9.47 -13.77
N LEU A 13 11.03 -10.07 -12.61
CA LEU A 13 10.03 -10.34 -11.59
C LEU A 13 9.87 -9.12 -10.68
N ILE A 14 8.65 -8.59 -10.59
CA ILE A 14 8.29 -7.51 -9.67
C ILE A 14 7.41 -8.07 -8.57
N HIS A 15 7.81 -7.86 -7.32
CA HIS A 15 6.99 -8.20 -6.17
C HIS A 15 6.01 -7.07 -5.86
N VAL A 16 4.75 -7.40 -5.58
CA VAL A 16 3.74 -6.45 -5.12
C VAL A 16 3.38 -6.82 -3.70
N LEU A 17 3.82 -6.00 -2.75
CA LEU A 17 3.50 -6.16 -1.33
C LEU A 17 2.24 -5.36 -1.01
N TRP A 18 1.12 -6.04 -0.74
CA TRP A 18 -0.16 -5.37 -0.47
C TRP A 18 -0.50 -5.36 1.02
N ILE A 19 -0.52 -4.17 1.60
CA ILE A 19 -0.94 -3.95 2.99
C ILE A 19 -2.37 -3.39 2.99
N ASN A 20 -3.35 -4.25 3.26
CA ASN A 20 -4.75 -3.86 3.55
C ASN A 20 -5.00 -3.59 5.04
N ALA A 21 -4.02 -3.87 5.90
CA ALA A 21 -4.10 -3.66 7.35
C ALA A 21 -3.99 -2.19 7.79
N GLY A 22 -4.38 -1.22 6.96
CA GLY A 22 -4.76 0.10 7.44
C GLY A 22 -6.11 0.07 8.17
N LEU A 23 -6.67 1.24 8.50
CA LEU A 23 -8.11 1.29 8.75
C LEU A 23 -8.80 1.14 7.39
N SER A 24 -9.23 -0.08 7.10
CA SER A 24 -9.73 -0.55 5.81
C SER A 24 -11.05 -1.28 5.98
N CYS A 25 -11.84 -1.34 4.91
CA CYS A 25 -12.98 -2.23 4.77
C CYS A 25 -12.74 -3.33 3.72
N ASP A 26 -11.53 -3.38 3.15
CA ASP A 26 -11.10 -4.27 2.07
C ASP A 26 -11.98 -4.20 0.80
N GLY A 27 -12.71 -3.08 0.66
CA GLY A 27 -13.58 -2.83 -0.46
C GLY A 27 -12.82 -2.53 -1.76
N ASP A 28 -11.62 -1.96 -1.69
CA ASP A 28 -10.80 -1.71 -2.88
C ASP A 28 -10.16 -3.02 -3.37
N SER A 29 -9.77 -3.88 -2.43
CA SER A 29 -9.42 -5.27 -2.63
C SER A 29 -10.51 -6.06 -3.37
N VAL A 30 -11.75 -6.08 -2.86
CA VAL A 30 -12.89 -6.73 -3.54
C VAL A 30 -13.22 -6.06 -4.88
N ALA A 31 -13.09 -4.73 -4.96
CA ALA A 31 -13.23 -4.02 -6.21
C ALA A 31 -12.08 -4.30 -7.19
N LEU A 32 -10.94 -4.85 -6.78
CA LEU A 32 -9.92 -5.27 -7.74
C LEU A 32 -10.28 -6.63 -8.37
N THR A 33 -10.80 -7.57 -7.58
CA THR A 33 -11.05 -8.95 -8.06
C THR A 33 -12.06 -9.03 -9.19
N ALA A 34 -13.14 -8.24 -9.22
CA ALA A 34 -14.06 -8.26 -10.35
C ALA A 34 -13.59 -7.44 -11.60
N ALA A 35 -12.28 -7.21 -11.76
CA ALA A 35 -11.72 -6.46 -12.90
C ALA A 35 -11.75 -7.33 -14.14
N THR A 36 -11.98 -6.70 -15.30
CA THR A 36 -12.10 -7.41 -16.56
C THR A 36 -11.20 -6.84 -17.66
N GLN A 37 -10.50 -5.73 -17.41
CA GLN A 37 -9.72 -5.00 -18.41
C GLN A 37 -8.51 -4.28 -17.81
N PRO A 38 -7.39 -4.98 -17.56
CA PRO A 38 -7.28 -6.44 -17.45
C PRO A 38 -7.86 -6.95 -16.12
N SER A 39 -8.08 -8.26 -16.01
CA SER A 39 -8.43 -8.93 -14.76
C SER A 39 -7.21 -9.12 -13.86
N ILE A 40 -7.42 -9.40 -12.57
CA ILE A 40 -6.30 -9.66 -11.65
C ILE A 40 -5.61 -10.98 -11.98
N GLU A 41 -6.37 -11.98 -12.45
CA GLU A 41 -5.87 -13.27 -12.89
C GLU A 41 -4.99 -13.12 -14.13
N GLU A 42 -5.40 -12.27 -15.09
CA GLU A 42 -4.57 -11.97 -16.26
C GLU A 42 -3.24 -11.32 -15.89
N ILE A 43 -3.23 -10.44 -14.87
CA ILE A 43 -2.02 -9.82 -14.35
C ILE A 43 -1.15 -10.86 -13.62
N ALA A 44 -1.73 -11.63 -12.70
CA ALA A 44 -1.01 -12.59 -11.87
C ALA A 44 -0.43 -13.75 -12.69
N LEU A 45 -1.13 -14.18 -13.75
CA LEU A 45 -0.69 -15.23 -14.66
C LEU A 45 0.22 -14.72 -15.79
N GLY A 46 0.49 -13.41 -15.85
CA GLY A 46 1.34 -12.82 -16.90
C GLY A 46 0.76 -12.99 -18.31
N ALA A 47 -0.56 -12.94 -18.45
CA ALA A 47 -1.25 -13.14 -19.75
C ALA A 47 -1.02 -12.00 -20.75
N LEU A 48 -0.47 -10.86 -20.29
CA LEU A 48 -0.24 -9.66 -21.08
C LEU A 48 1.20 -9.61 -21.59
N PRO A 49 1.43 -9.70 -22.92
CA PRO A 49 2.77 -9.74 -23.49
C PRO A 49 3.50 -8.40 -23.29
N GLY A 50 4.81 -8.48 -23.00
CA GLY A 50 5.68 -7.30 -22.83
C GLY A 50 5.56 -6.59 -21.48
N LEU A 51 4.84 -7.18 -20.52
CA LEU A 51 4.84 -6.74 -19.12
C LEU A 51 5.75 -7.65 -18.26
N PRO A 52 6.38 -7.10 -17.21
CA PRO A 52 7.11 -7.90 -16.24
C PRO A 52 6.20 -8.91 -15.54
N LYS A 53 6.79 -10.05 -15.15
CA LYS A 53 6.11 -11.01 -14.28
C LYS A 53 5.85 -10.36 -12.93
N VAL A 54 4.67 -10.60 -12.37
CA VAL A 54 4.26 -10.02 -11.09
C VAL A 54 4.00 -11.12 -10.09
N ALA A 55 4.72 -11.10 -8.96
CA ALA A 55 4.38 -11.89 -7.79
C ALA A 55 3.57 -11.02 -6.84
N VAL A 56 2.29 -11.35 -6.65
CA VAL A 56 1.36 -10.57 -5.82
C VAL A 56 1.26 -11.18 -4.44
N HIS A 57 1.83 -10.48 -3.45
CA HIS A 57 1.81 -10.85 -2.05
C HIS A 57 0.70 -10.07 -1.35
N TRP A 58 -0.52 -10.63 -1.37
CA TRP A 58 -1.75 -9.93 -0.98
C TRP A 58 -2.63 -10.80 -0.10
N PRO A 59 -2.94 -10.39 1.16
CA PRO A 59 -3.65 -11.25 2.12
C PRO A 59 -4.99 -11.82 1.67
N LEU A 60 -5.65 -11.24 0.65
CA LEU A 60 -6.94 -11.72 0.16
C LEU A 60 -6.81 -12.95 -0.75
N ILE A 61 -5.74 -13.04 -1.55
CA ILE A 61 -5.62 -14.03 -2.63
C ILE A 61 -4.33 -14.86 -2.58
N ASP A 62 -3.41 -14.53 -1.66
CA ASP A 62 -2.18 -15.29 -1.51
C ASP A 62 -2.47 -16.72 -1.06
N PHE A 63 -1.65 -17.64 -1.55
CA PHE A 63 -1.71 -19.04 -1.14
C PHE A 63 -0.99 -19.23 0.20
N GLU A 64 0.06 -18.46 0.46
CA GLU A 64 0.81 -18.51 1.71
C GLU A 64 -0.06 -17.94 2.85
N CYS A 65 -0.31 -18.76 3.88
CA CYS A 65 -1.08 -18.36 5.06
C CYS A 65 -0.69 -19.16 6.33
N GLY A 66 0.51 -19.75 6.31
CA GLY A 66 1.05 -20.58 7.38
C GLY A 66 1.39 -19.80 8.65
N PRO A 67 1.67 -20.51 9.75
CA PRO A 67 2.07 -19.89 11.02
C PRO A 67 3.38 -19.11 10.86
N GLU A 68 3.56 -18.08 11.69
CA GLU A 68 4.80 -17.29 11.77
C GLU A 68 6.02 -18.20 11.93
N GLY A 69 7.01 -18.09 11.04
CA GLY A 69 8.20 -18.95 10.98
C GLY A 69 7.97 -20.34 10.38
N GLY A 70 6.80 -20.63 9.82
CA GLY A 70 6.46 -21.86 9.12
C GLY A 70 6.88 -21.88 7.64
N ALA A 71 6.59 -22.99 6.96
CA ALA A 71 6.94 -23.17 5.54
C ALA A 71 6.18 -22.24 4.59
N ASP A 72 4.97 -21.82 4.97
CA ASP A 72 4.07 -20.97 4.18
C ASP A 72 3.84 -19.60 4.88
N ASP A 73 4.84 -19.08 5.59
CA ASP A 73 4.72 -17.80 6.30
C ASP A 73 4.68 -16.61 5.34
N PHE A 74 3.47 -16.14 5.09
CA PHE A 74 3.18 -14.97 4.26
C PHE A 74 3.95 -13.70 4.65
N LEU A 75 4.19 -13.47 5.95
CA LEU A 75 4.87 -12.26 6.40
C LEU A 75 6.36 -12.25 6.07
N GLU A 76 6.95 -13.41 5.74
CA GLU A 76 8.35 -13.51 5.38
C GLU A 76 8.70 -12.67 4.13
N TRP A 77 7.75 -12.46 3.20
CA TRP A 77 7.98 -11.54 2.08
C TRP A 77 8.17 -10.08 2.52
N PHE A 78 7.41 -9.65 3.52
CA PHE A 78 7.54 -8.31 4.09
C PHE A 78 8.84 -8.18 4.90
N PHE A 79 9.24 -9.23 5.61
CA PHE A 79 10.54 -9.25 6.30
C PHE A 79 11.72 -9.28 5.32
N LYS A 80 11.67 -10.05 4.23
CA LYS A 80 12.67 -10.03 3.16
C LYS A 80 12.83 -8.62 2.57
N ALA A 81 11.72 -7.92 2.32
CA ALA A 81 11.75 -6.55 1.85
C ALA A 81 12.34 -5.58 2.89
N ASP A 82 12.07 -5.78 4.19
CA ASP A 82 12.72 -5.00 5.24
C ASP A 82 14.21 -5.32 5.38
N ARG A 83 14.64 -6.57 5.14
CA ARG A 83 16.06 -6.92 5.09
C ARG A 83 16.77 -6.43 3.83
N GLY A 84 16.02 -5.93 2.83
CA GLY A 84 16.57 -5.47 1.55
C GLY A 84 16.90 -6.62 0.59
N GLU A 85 16.35 -7.80 0.83
CA GLU A 85 16.55 -9.01 0.01
C GLU A 85 15.54 -9.11 -1.14
N LEU A 86 14.54 -8.22 -1.17
CA LEU A 86 13.45 -8.22 -2.15
C LEU A 86 13.47 -6.90 -2.96
N GLU A 87 14.14 -6.89 -4.12
CA GLU A 87 14.12 -5.76 -5.07
C GLU A 87 14.09 -6.30 -6.51
N PRO A 88 13.24 -5.78 -7.42
CA PRO A 88 12.30 -4.67 -7.25
C PRO A 88 10.96 -5.08 -6.60
N PHE A 89 10.40 -4.19 -5.77
CA PHE A 89 9.04 -4.36 -5.26
C PHE A 89 8.22 -3.06 -5.26
N VAL A 90 6.91 -3.20 -5.40
CA VAL A 90 5.92 -2.14 -5.28
C VAL A 90 5.16 -2.34 -3.98
N LEU A 91 5.09 -1.29 -3.17
CA LEU A 91 4.30 -1.30 -1.94
C LEU A 91 2.91 -0.76 -2.23
N VAL A 92 1.88 -1.57 -2.04
CA VAL A 92 0.48 -1.15 -2.15
C VAL A 92 -0.10 -0.97 -0.76
N VAL A 93 -0.76 0.16 -0.53
CA VAL A 93 -1.37 0.50 0.75
C VAL A 93 -2.85 0.75 0.54
N GLU A 94 -3.67 -0.04 1.23
CA GLU A 94 -5.12 0.06 1.28
C GLU A 94 -5.57 0.39 2.71
N GLY A 95 -6.55 1.28 2.82
CA GLY A 95 -6.99 1.80 4.11
C GLY A 95 -6.19 3.00 4.61
N SER A 96 -6.79 3.75 5.53
CA SER A 96 -6.18 4.98 6.08
C SER A 96 -5.18 4.65 7.18
N ILE A 97 -4.13 5.46 7.30
CA ILE A 97 -3.03 5.20 8.24
C ILE A 97 -3.27 6.00 9.52
N PRO A 98 -3.49 5.32 10.67
CA PRO A 98 -3.74 6.00 11.92
C PRO A 98 -2.47 6.65 12.46
N ASN A 99 -2.64 7.77 13.15
CA ASN A 99 -1.56 8.41 13.88
C ASN A 99 -1.29 7.63 15.18
N GLU A 100 -0.29 6.75 15.13
CA GLU A 100 0.08 5.91 16.28
C GLU A 100 0.75 6.71 17.42
N LYS A 101 1.04 8.01 17.24
CA LYS A 101 1.71 8.86 18.26
C LYS A 101 0.76 9.50 19.28
N ILE A 102 -0.55 9.45 19.06
CA ILE A 102 -1.54 10.13 19.92
C ILE A 102 -2.21 9.21 20.95
N LYS A 103 -1.82 7.93 20.99
CA LYS A 103 -2.33 6.96 21.96
C LYS A 103 -1.38 6.81 23.14
N SER A 104 -1.91 6.48 24.31
CA SER A 104 -1.13 6.14 25.50
C SER A 104 -0.75 4.67 25.56
N GLU A 105 -1.56 3.79 24.97
CA GLU A 105 -1.38 2.33 24.99
C GLU A 105 -2.01 1.67 23.75
N GLY A 106 -1.69 0.39 23.51
CA GLY A 106 -2.26 -0.43 22.44
C GLY A 106 -1.72 -0.07 21.04
N TYR A 107 -2.54 -0.30 20.01
CA TYR A 107 -2.33 0.09 18.60
C TYR A 107 -3.70 0.17 17.90
N TRP A 108 -3.79 0.92 16.81
CA TRP A 108 -5.04 1.02 16.05
C TRP A 108 -5.13 0.00 14.93
N CYS A 109 -4.02 -0.21 14.22
CA CYS A 109 -3.92 -1.26 13.23
C CYS A 109 -2.49 -1.83 13.23
N GLY A 110 -2.44 -3.15 13.10
CA GLY A 110 -1.21 -3.93 13.08
C GLY A 110 -1.28 -4.98 11.99
N PHE A 111 -0.11 -5.37 11.49
CA PHE A 111 0.06 -6.34 10.43
C PHE A 111 1.22 -7.25 10.78
N GLY A 112 0.93 -8.49 11.15
CA GLY A 112 1.94 -9.40 11.67
C GLY A 112 2.53 -8.96 13.02
N ASN A 113 3.49 -9.74 13.50
CA ASN A 113 4.20 -9.49 14.75
C ASN A 113 5.68 -9.20 14.48
N ASN A 114 6.29 -8.43 15.36
CA ASN A 114 7.72 -8.23 15.35
C ASN A 114 8.40 -9.45 15.98
N PRO A 115 9.26 -10.19 15.27
CA PRO A 115 9.87 -11.42 15.80
C PRO A 115 10.74 -11.19 17.05
N ALA A 116 11.29 -9.99 17.22
CA ALA A 116 12.15 -9.66 18.35
C ALA A 116 11.36 -9.33 19.62
N THR A 117 10.15 -8.78 19.50
CA THR A 117 9.35 -8.31 20.66
C THR A 117 8.08 -9.13 20.88
N GLY A 118 7.66 -9.93 19.90
CA GLY A 118 6.36 -10.61 19.87
C GLY A 118 5.17 -9.64 19.84
N GLN A 119 5.39 -8.34 19.62
CA GLN A 119 4.33 -7.34 19.58
C GLN A 119 3.85 -7.10 18.14
N PRO A 120 2.57 -6.79 17.93
CA PRO A 120 2.05 -6.44 16.61
C PRO A 120 2.82 -5.28 15.97
N MET A 121 3.24 -5.46 14.72
CA MET A 121 3.88 -4.39 13.96
C MET A 121 2.82 -3.44 13.43
N THR A 122 2.90 -2.17 13.81
CA THR A 122 1.89 -1.20 13.37
C THR A 122 2.03 -0.90 11.88
N THR A 123 0.94 -0.54 11.21
CA THR A 123 0.97 -0.17 9.79
C THR A 123 1.88 1.04 9.53
N SER A 124 1.97 1.96 10.49
CA SER A 124 2.93 3.09 10.43
C SER A 124 4.38 2.60 10.44
N GLU A 125 4.70 1.61 11.27
CA GLU A 125 6.04 1.02 11.36
C GLU A 125 6.43 0.30 10.07
N TRP A 126 5.51 -0.47 9.46
CA TRP A 126 5.74 -1.08 8.16
C TRP A 126 6.04 -0.05 7.06
N LEU A 127 5.31 1.06 7.06
CA LEU A 127 5.54 2.13 6.08
C LEU A 127 6.89 2.80 6.26
N ASP A 128 7.28 3.10 7.49
CA ASP A 128 8.59 3.69 7.79
C ASP A 128 9.74 2.78 7.34
N ARG A 129 9.57 1.45 7.44
CA ARG A 129 10.54 0.43 7.03
C ARG A 129 10.59 0.17 5.52
N LEU A 130 9.43 0.01 4.88
CA LEU A 130 9.31 -0.48 3.50
C LEU A 130 9.24 0.65 2.47
N ALA A 131 8.58 1.76 2.77
CA ALA A 131 8.38 2.83 1.78
C ALA A 131 9.69 3.43 1.23
N PRO A 132 10.78 3.58 2.00
CA PRO A 132 12.07 4.04 1.46
C PRO A 132 12.74 3.04 0.50
N LYS A 133 12.46 1.74 0.70
CA LYS A 133 13.06 0.61 -0.04
C LYS A 133 12.26 0.25 -1.30
N ALA A 134 10.97 0.57 -1.31
CA ALA A 134 10.08 0.28 -2.44
C ALA A 134 10.49 1.04 -3.72
N THR A 135 10.36 0.37 -4.86
CA THR A 135 10.52 0.98 -6.18
C THR A 135 9.47 2.07 -6.40
N ALA A 136 8.24 1.80 -5.99
CA ALA A 136 7.12 2.73 -5.97
C ALA A 136 6.16 2.38 -4.83
N VAL A 137 5.43 3.40 -4.35
CA VAL A 137 4.33 3.20 -3.41
C VAL A 137 3.00 3.58 -4.07
N VAL A 138 2.00 2.73 -3.95
CA VAL A 138 0.66 2.92 -4.52
C VAL A 138 -0.34 3.03 -3.38
N ALA A 139 -0.93 4.21 -3.23
CA ALA A 139 -2.05 4.40 -2.30
C ALA A 139 -3.37 4.09 -3.04
N VAL A 140 -4.04 3.02 -2.62
CA VAL A 140 -5.28 2.52 -3.23
C VAL A 140 -6.47 2.90 -2.37
N GLY A 141 -7.46 3.54 -2.99
CA GLY A 141 -8.69 3.94 -2.33
C GLY A 141 -8.61 5.33 -1.70
N THR A 142 -9.78 5.91 -1.48
CA THR A 142 -9.90 7.24 -0.85
C THR A 142 -9.33 7.24 0.58
N CYS A 143 -9.40 6.11 1.27
CA CYS A 143 -8.86 5.93 2.62
C CYS A 143 -7.34 6.05 2.65
N ALA A 144 -6.61 5.34 1.78
CA ALA A 144 -5.15 5.38 1.75
C ALA A 144 -4.57 6.65 1.11
N THR A 145 -5.36 7.33 0.26
CA THR A 145 -4.92 8.54 -0.44
C THR A 145 -5.18 9.81 0.37
N TYR A 146 -6.34 9.91 1.03
CA TYR A 146 -6.82 11.14 1.67
C TYR A 146 -7.34 10.94 3.09
N GLY A 147 -7.33 9.72 3.62
CA GLY A 147 -7.92 9.35 4.90
C GLY A 147 -9.35 8.84 4.79
N GLY A 148 -10.15 9.37 3.85
CA GLY A 148 -11.51 8.89 3.57
C GLY A 148 -12.46 9.00 4.76
N ILE A 149 -13.46 8.11 4.82
CA ILE A 149 -14.49 8.12 5.88
C ILE A 149 -13.88 7.92 7.27
N HIS A 150 -12.81 7.14 7.36
CA HIS A 150 -12.08 6.95 8.60
C HIS A 150 -11.53 8.28 9.13
N ALA A 151 -11.17 9.23 8.26
CA ALA A 151 -10.66 10.54 8.64
C ALA A 151 -11.71 11.66 8.76
N MET A 152 -13.01 11.33 8.84
CA MET A 152 -14.09 12.32 8.94
C MET A 152 -14.03 13.11 10.27
N VAL A 153 -14.50 14.37 10.26
CA VAL A 153 -14.43 15.34 11.38
C VAL A 153 -14.95 14.83 12.74
N THR A 154 -15.87 13.86 12.75
CA THR A 154 -16.41 13.27 13.99
C THR A 154 -15.48 12.25 14.63
N THR A 155 -14.45 11.81 13.91
CA THR A 155 -13.37 11.00 14.49
C THR A 155 -12.44 11.88 15.32
N ARG A 156 -11.90 11.31 16.41
CA ARG A 156 -11.13 12.07 17.42
C ARG A 156 -10.05 12.96 16.76
N PRO A 157 -10.01 14.29 17.03
CA PRO A 157 -9.08 15.21 16.38
C PRO A 157 -7.62 14.78 16.56
N GLY A 158 -6.83 14.79 15.48
CA GLY A 158 -5.38 14.48 15.50
C GLY A 158 -4.98 13.05 15.11
N ARG A 159 -5.96 12.22 14.73
CA ARG A 159 -5.77 10.78 14.46
C ARG A 159 -5.20 10.43 13.08
N TRP A 160 -4.90 11.40 12.21
CA TRP A 160 -4.65 11.15 10.78
C TRP A 160 -3.35 11.76 10.23
N VAL A 161 -2.65 11.00 9.38
CA VAL A 161 -1.37 11.39 8.77
C VAL A 161 -1.38 11.24 7.24
N CYS A 162 -2.54 11.11 6.58
CA CYS A 162 -2.54 10.67 5.18
C CYS A 162 -1.84 11.63 4.19
N PRO A 163 -2.14 12.95 4.14
CA PRO A 163 -1.40 13.85 3.26
C PRO A 163 0.08 14.05 3.69
N THR A 164 0.35 13.93 4.98
CA THR A 164 1.65 14.25 5.60
C THR A 164 2.68 13.14 5.45
N ILE A 165 2.30 11.86 5.56
CA ILE A 165 3.25 10.75 5.32
C ILE A 165 3.75 10.77 3.88
N TRP A 166 2.86 11.05 2.92
CA TRP A 166 3.22 11.07 1.50
C TRP A 166 4.09 12.28 1.20
N GLY A 167 3.96 13.38 1.94
CA GLY A 167 4.86 14.53 1.86
C GLY A 167 6.28 14.23 2.39
N GLY A 168 6.45 13.20 3.24
CA GLY A 168 7.75 12.67 3.67
C GLY A 168 8.30 11.63 2.69
N ILE A 169 7.51 10.60 2.37
CA ILE A 169 7.86 9.48 1.48
C ILE A 169 8.04 9.93 0.03
N GLY A 170 7.18 10.83 -0.46
CA GLY A 170 7.21 11.37 -1.81
C GLY A 170 8.42 12.26 -2.13
N ARG A 171 9.25 12.58 -1.13
CA ARG A 171 10.58 13.19 -1.36
C ARG A 171 11.64 12.16 -1.76
N ALA A 172 11.44 10.88 -1.42
CA ALA A 172 12.39 9.79 -1.65
C ALA A 172 12.00 8.89 -2.84
N ARG A 173 10.71 8.62 -3.07
CA ARG A 173 10.22 7.70 -4.13
C ARG A 173 8.87 8.16 -4.73
N PRO A 174 8.53 7.77 -5.98
CA PRO A 174 7.25 8.11 -6.59
C PRO A 174 6.07 7.46 -5.83
N VAL A 175 5.06 8.27 -5.50
CA VAL A 175 3.78 7.82 -4.91
C VAL A 175 2.67 8.02 -5.94
N SER A 176 2.04 6.94 -6.40
CA SER A 176 0.85 7.01 -7.23
C SER A 176 -0.41 6.99 -6.36
N ARG A 177 -1.42 7.77 -6.77
CA ARG A 177 -2.70 7.90 -6.04
C ARG A 177 -3.85 7.49 -6.95
N SER A 178 -4.60 6.49 -6.52
CA SER A 178 -5.80 5.99 -7.20
C SER A 178 -6.99 6.13 -6.25
N SER A 179 -7.84 7.14 -6.48
CA SER A 179 -8.91 7.51 -5.53
C SER A 179 -10.31 7.45 -6.15
N VAL A 180 -11.10 6.44 -5.76
CA VAL A 180 -12.57 6.42 -5.68
C VAL A 180 -12.92 5.52 -4.45
N PHE A 181 -14.16 5.49 -3.96
CA PHE A 181 -14.57 4.63 -2.84
C PHE A 181 -15.77 3.75 -3.24
N PRO A 182 -15.56 2.44 -3.49
CA PRO A 182 -14.27 1.82 -3.80
C PRO A 182 -13.73 2.32 -5.14
N VAL A 183 -12.44 2.08 -5.43
CA VAL A 183 -11.80 2.46 -6.70
C VAL A 183 -12.64 2.00 -7.92
N ALA A 184 -13.01 2.92 -8.82
CA ALA A 184 -13.86 2.66 -9.98
C ALA A 184 -13.10 1.97 -11.13
N ARG A 185 -13.84 1.22 -11.96
CA ARG A 185 -13.33 0.53 -13.15
C ARG A 185 -13.59 1.34 -14.44
N PRO A 186 -12.61 1.48 -15.37
CA PRO A 186 -11.17 1.34 -15.20
C PRO A 186 -10.56 2.53 -14.43
N ILE A 187 -9.42 2.30 -13.78
CA ILE A 187 -8.74 3.29 -12.93
C ILE A 187 -8.15 4.43 -13.79
N ARG A 188 -8.50 5.69 -13.47
CA ARG A 188 -7.70 6.85 -13.86
C ARG A 188 -6.65 7.12 -12.78
N THR A 189 -5.42 6.65 -12.99
CA THR A 189 -4.28 7.02 -12.17
C THR A 189 -3.94 8.49 -12.42
N THR A 190 -3.90 9.29 -11.35
CA THR A 190 -3.40 10.67 -11.45
C THR A 190 -1.99 10.72 -10.90
N TRP A 191 -1.01 10.91 -11.80
CA TRP A 191 0.33 11.32 -11.40
C TRP A 191 0.28 12.79 -10.99
N PRO A 192 0.72 13.18 -9.79
CA PRO A 192 0.72 14.59 -9.43
C PRO A 192 1.68 15.35 -10.34
N LYS A 193 1.15 16.22 -11.20
CA LYS A 193 1.96 17.31 -11.75
C LYS A 193 2.43 18.15 -10.57
N ARG A 194 3.73 18.46 -10.50
CA ARG A 194 4.31 19.36 -9.49
C ARG A 194 3.49 20.65 -9.46
N SER A 195 2.69 20.86 -8.40
CA SER A 195 2.09 22.16 -8.09
C SER A 195 2.18 22.41 -6.59
N PRO A 196 2.47 23.66 -6.14
CA PRO A 196 2.94 23.92 -4.78
C PRO A 196 1.83 24.27 -3.79
N THR A 197 0.56 24.22 -4.17
CA THR A 197 -0.52 24.75 -3.33
C THR A 197 -1.25 23.62 -2.61
N CYS A 198 -0.65 23.18 -1.50
CA CYS A 198 -1.34 22.40 -0.48
C CYS A 198 -2.35 23.31 0.24
N CYS A 199 -3.61 22.89 0.29
CA CYS A 199 -4.71 23.56 0.96
C CYS A 199 -4.33 23.97 2.40
N THR A 200 -4.15 25.26 2.65
CA THR A 200 -4.13 25.82 3.99
C THR A 200 -5.56 25.80 4.56
N TRP A 201 -5.83 24.93 5.51
CA TRP A 201 -7.04 25.03 6.34
C TRP A 201 -6.87 26.14 7.38
N PRO A 202 -7.90 26.97 7.66
CA PRO A 202 -7.81 27.98 8.69
C PRO A 202 -7.75 27.33 10.09
N PRO A 203 -7.12 27.96 11.08
CA PRO A 203 -7.05 27.41 12.43
C PRO A 203 -8.45 27.26 13.03
N ALA A 204 -8.70 26.10 13.64
CA ALA A 204 -9.95 25.79 14.31
C ALA A 204 -10.28 26.86 15.37
N ARG A 205 -11.41 27.56 15.19
CA ARG A 205 -11.97 28.41 16.25
C ARG A 205 -12.48 27.48 17.35
N ARG A 206 -11.84 27.55 18.51
CA ARG A 206 -12.37 27.00 19.76
C ARG A 206 -13.70 27.70 20.07
N ARG A 207 -14.76 26.93 20.32
CA ARG A 207 -15.89 27.35 21.14
C ARG A 207 -15.75 26.66 22.48
#